data_AF-A0A086A2R9-F1
#
_entry.id   AF-A0A086A2R9-F1
#
_cell.length_a   1.000
_cell.length_b   1.000
_cell.length_c   1.000
_cell.angle_alpha   90.00
_cell.angle_beta   90.00
_cell.angle_gamma   90.00
#
_symmetry.space_group_name_H-M   'P 1'
#
loop_
_entity.id
_entity.type
_entity.pdbx_description
1 polymer ?
#
loop_
_entity_poly.entity_id
_entity_poly.type
_entity_poly.pdbx_seq_one_letter_code
_entity_poly.pdbx_strand_id
1 'polypeptide(L)'
;MIRRKLMMVERIMYVDPETPVNCIFTAKIKGEIPEENVKAALKKIQQKHPLLRTRIDMHSEKYPFFTEEQEIDLIPLRIVERKTDKDWLDESEKEWFRLFKDEKKPLAQLVWVKGQDASELLWVMPHCICDGTSLVTLMRELLGLLDNPSFEMSPYPVFSSVDDFLPQDFNMKKEKRKAGLYLLMARLFFIMQRKSKVRNLGKNYVIHWKEDSQMTTQITEKCKAQGISVHALLCAAYMQAFKEIQGKQAKGKVISPVDVRHFIPEIKKDHLFAFAPTVELPLKKGSLDVMDNARELKKELLQKINKIEARKLLWMGEQMHPLVDRMIKMLKSSNGGHDITLSNMGRIDIPNDYKHFTLETIISPTVAFPWLNSNTLVTTTYNQQMDFTFMSNEHFLPKEEAMKIKNKATELLTSSL
;
A
#
# COMPACT_ATOMS: atom_id res chain seq x y z
N MET A 1 -12.07 -25.54 2.69
CA MET A 1 -10.87 -25.40 3.53
C MET A 1 -9.80 -24.70 2.73
N ILE A 2 -9.45 -23.47 3.11
CA ILE A 2 -8.41 -22.68 2.43
C ILE A 2 -7.05 -23.22 2.87
N ARG A 3 -6.22 -23.63 1.91
CA ARG A 3 -4.79 -23.90 2.11
C ARG A 3 -4.05 -23.42 0.88
N ARG A 4 -3.44 -22.24 0.96
CA ARG A 4 -2.81 -21.57 -0.19
C ARG A 4 -1.41 -21.12 0.16
N LYS A 5 -0.42 -21.52 -0.62
CA LYS A 5 0.96 -21.05 -0.46
C LYS A 5 0.99 -19.53 -0.59
N LEU A 6 1.72 -18.85 0.29
CA LEU A 6 1.97 -17.41 0.13
C LEU A 6 2.72 -17.21 -1.18
N MET A 7 2.21 -16.32 -2.02
CA MET A 7 2.89 -15.87 -3.23
C MET A 7 4.24 -15.27 -2.87
N MET A 8 5.18 -15.28 -3.81
CA MET A 8 6.50 -14.69 -3.58
C MET A 8 6.42 -13.24 -3.03
N VAL A 9 5.51 -12.43 -3.59
CA VAL A 9 5.29 -11.04 -3.18
C VAL A 9 4.67 -10.90 -1.79
N GLU A 10 3.74 -11.80 -1.43
CA GLU A 10 3.16 -11.86 -0.09
C GLU A 10 4.21 -12.22 0.94
N ARG A 11 5.14 -13.14 0.62
CA ARG A 11 6.28 -13.45 1.49
C ARG A 11 7.23 -12.27 1.66
N ILE A 12 7.46 -11.47 0.62
CA ILE A 12 8.27 -10.25 0.74
C ILE A 12 7.60 -9.27 1.70
N MET A 13 6.28 -9.10 1.62
CA MET A 13 5.54 -8.20 2.51
C MET A 13 5.31 -8.77 3.91
N TYR A 14 5.32 -10.10 4.07
CA TYR A 14 5.29 -10.75 5.38
C TYR A 14 6.64 -10.64 6.10
N VAL A 15 7.75 -10.68 5.36
CA VAL A 15 9.13 -10.60 5.85
C VAL A 15 9.51 -11.79 6.73
N ASP A 16 9.06 -11.79 7.99
CA ASP A 16 9.25 -12.80 9.02
C ASP A 16 8.27 -12.54 10.19
N PRO A 17 8.06 -13.49 11.13
CA PRO A 17 7.11 -13.32 12.24
C PRO A 17 7.39 -12.15 13.22
N GLU A 18 8.58 -11.54 13.14
CA GLU A 18 9.05 -10.52 14.06
C GLU A 18 9.19 -9.13 13.39
N THR A 19 9.00 -9.04 12.08
CA THR A 19 9.10 -7.79 11.32
C THR A 19 7.74 -7.44 10.71
N PRO A 20 6.95 -6.55 11.34
CA PRO A 20 5.66 -6.17 10.82
C PRO A 20 5.80 -5.25 9.59
N VAL A 21 4.86 -5.41 8.66
CA VAL A 21 4.62 -4.46 7.56
C VAL A 21 3.12 -4.20 7.55
N ASN A 22 2.63 -3.41 8.51
CA ASN A 22 1.21 -3.14 8.64
C ASN A 22 0.84 -1.88 7.85
N CYS A 23 -0.24 -1.99 7.08
CA CYS A 23 -0.94 -0.87 6.48
C CYS A 23 -2.03 -0.39 7.41
N ILE A 24 -2.01 0.91 7.72
CA ILE A 24 -3.04 1.57 8.52
C ILE A 24 -3.87 2.46 7.61
N PHE A 25 -5.18 2.27 7.58
CA PHE A 25 -6.09 3.11 6.79
C PHE A 25 -7.18 3.70 7.66
N THR A 26 -7.27 5.02 7.66
CA THR A 26 -8.05 5.76 8.66
C THR A 26 -9.20 6.53 8.01
N ALA A 27 -10.37 6.43 8.63
CA ALA A 27 -11.54 7.25 8.34
C ALA A 27 -11.90 8.07 9.57
N LYS A 28 -12.10 9.37 9.40
CA LYS A 28 -12.64 10.25 10.45
C LYS A 28 -14.13 10.46 10.21
N ILE A 29 -14.93 10.09 11.18
CA ILE A 29 -16.38 10.23 11.18
C ILE A 29 -16.80 11.28 12.20
N LYS A 30 -17.96 11.90 11.94
CA LYS A 30 -18.66 12.77 12.89
C LYS A 30 -20.04 12.20 13.16
N GLY A 31 -20.41 12.16 14.43
CA GLY A 31 -21.61 11.49 14.92
C GLY A 31 -21.31 10.24 15.73
N GLU A 32 -22.35 9.63 16.26
CA GLU A 32 -22.25 8.50 17.18
C GLU A 32 -22.52 7.18 16.46
N ILE A 33 -21.71 6.17 16.76
CA ILE A 33 -21.89 4.82 16.26
C ILE A 33 -21.97 3.87 17.46
N PRO A 34 -22.99 3.02 17.58
CA PRO A 34 -23.05 2.01 18.63
C PRO A 34 -21.92 0.99 18.49
N GLU A 35 -21.24 0.65 19.59
CA GLU A 35 -20.15 -0.34 19.60
C GLU A 35 -20.60 -1.71 19.09
N GLU A 36 -21.82 -2.13 19.43
CA GLU A 36 -22.38 -3.40 18.98
C GLU A 36 -22.54 -3.45 17.45
N ASN A 37 -22.83 -2.31 16.80
CA ASN A 37 -22.89 -2.25 15.33
C ASN A 37 -21.49 -2.43 14.73
N VAL A 38 -20.44 -1.88 15.35
CA VAL A 38 -19.05 -2.07 14.91
C VAL A 38 -18.66 -3.54 15.01
N LYS A 39 -18.93 -4.19 16.16
CA LYS A 39 -18.64 -5.62 16.34
C LYS A 39 -19.40 -6.49 15.33
N ALA A 40 -20.69 -6.20 15.10
CA ALA A 40 -21.50 -6.92 14.13
C ALA A 40 -20.98 -6.74 12.68
N ALA A 41 -20.59 -5.52 12.31
CA ALA A 41 -19.99 -5.23 11.01
C ALA A 41 -18.68 -5.99 10.81
N LEU A 42 -17.78 -5.96 11.79
CA LEU A 42 -16.51 -6.69 11.77
C LEU A 42 -16.71 -8.20 11.58
N LYS A 43 -17.68 -8.79 12.26
CA LYS A 43 -18.05 -10.21 12.10
C LYS A 43 -18.47 -10.53 10.66
N LYS A 44 -19.34 -9.69 10.06
CA LYS A 44 -19.79 -9.89 8.68
C LYS A 44 -18.65 -9.74 7.67
N ILE A 45 -17.78 -8.74 7.85
CA ILE A 45 -16.59 -8.53 7.00
C ILE A 45 -15.67 -9.75 7.05
N GLN A 46 -15.41 -10.26 8.25
CA GLN A 46 -14.60 -11.47 8.44
C GLN A 46 -15.21 -12.70 7.77
N GLN A 47 -16.55 -12.84 7.79
CA GLN A 47 -17.27 -13.91 7.08
C GLN A 47 -17.21 -13.75 5.56
N LYS A 48 -17.26 -12.52 5.05
CA LYS A 48 -17.13 -12.23 3.61
C LYS A 48 -15.74 -12.60 3.10
N HIS A 49 -14.69 -12.12 3.76
CA HIS A 49 -13.33 -12.20 3.23
C HIS A 49 -12.56 -13.42 3.75
N PRO A 50 -12.22 -14.38 2.89
CA PRO A 50 -11.58 -15.61 3.33
C PRO A 50 -10.21 -15.43 4.00
N LEU A 51 -9.37 -14.48 3.55
CA LEU A 51 -8.06 -14.23 4.16
C LEU A 51 -8.13 -13.76 5.62
N LEU A 52 -9.26 -13.16 6.03
CA LEU A 52 -9.53 -12.78 7.42
C LEU A 52 -9.91 -13.98 8.30
N ARG A 53 -9.93 -15.19 7.73
CA ARG A 53 -10.15 -16.46 8.45
C ARG A 53 -8.95 -17.40 8.33
N THR A 54 -7.79 -16.86 7.98
CA THR A 54 -6.56 -17.64 7.82
C THR A 54 -5.48 -17.21 8.80
N ARG A 55 -4.63 -18.18 9.16
CA ARG A 55 -3.33 -17.96 9.80
C ARG A 55 -2.19 -18.24 8.82
N ILE A 56 -0.98 -17.77 9.12
CA ILE A 56 0.22 -18.07 8.33
C ILE A 56 0.95 -19.23 8.97
N ASP A 57 0.90 -20.39 8.31
CA ASP A 57 1.65 -21.58 8.70
C ASP A 57 3.06 -21.53 8.10
N MET A 58 4.05 -21.44 8.98
CA MET A 58 5.48 -21.37 8.63
C MET A 58 6.20 -22.72 8.71
N HIS A 59 5.53 -23.76 9.21
CA HIS A 59 6.20 -24.96 9.73
C HIS A 59 5.82 -26.24 8.98
N SER A 60 4.62 -26.34 8.41
CA SER A 60 4.17 -27.58 7.77
C SER A 60 4.86 -27.90 6.45
N GLU A 61 5.38 -26.89 5.76
CA GLU A 61 5.94 -27.01 4.42
C GLU A 61 7.21 -26.17 4.25
N LYS A 62 7.93 -26.37 3.15
CA LYS A 62 9.15 -25.61 2.84
C LYS A 62 8.92 -24.09 2.74
N TYR A 63 7.74 -23.68 2.30
CA TYR A 63 7.36 -22.27 2.17
C TYR A 63 6.06 -22.00 2.92
N PRO A 64 5.80 -20.76 3.36
CA PRO A 64 4.61 -20.45 4.17
C PRO A 64 3.30 -20.61 3.41
N PHE A 65 2.23 -20.94 4.15
CA PHE A 65 0.85 -21.06 3.64
C PHE A 65 -0.13 -20.22 4.45
N PHE A 66 -1.12 -19.64 3.78
CA PHE A 66 -2.37 -19.25 4.40
C PHE A 66 -3.21 -20.51 4.60
N THR A 67 -3.55 -20.80 5.85
CA THR A 67 -4.34 -21.96 6.25
C THR A 67 -5.58 -21.47 6.99
N GLU A 68 -6.75 -21.95 6.59
CA GLU A 68 -8.02 -21.63 7.26
C GLU A 68 -7.99 -22.11 8.72
N GLU A 69 -8.44 -21.23 9.62
CA GLU A 69 -8.65 -21.54 11.02
C GLU A 69 -10.15 -21.67 11.27
N GLN A 70 -10.60 -22.87 11.64
CA GLN A 70 -12.03 -23.18 11.78
C GLN A 70 -12.65 -22.42 12.96
N GLU A 71 -11.90 -22.29 14.05
CA GLU A 71 -12.31 -21.62 15.28
C GLU A 71 -11.52 -20.32 15.43
N ILE A 72 -11.55 -19.48 14.40
CA ILE A 72 -10.87 -18.19 14.44
C ILE A 72 -11.68 -17.20 15.26
N ASP A 73 -11.01 -16.45 16.13
CA ASP A 73 -11.60 -15.36 16.89
C ASP A 73 -12.12 -14.25 15.98
N LEU A 74 -13.01 -13.42 16.51
CA LEU A 74 -13.47 -12.22 15.80
C LEU A 74 -12.32 -11.22 15.60
N ILE A 75 -12.41 -10.41 14.53
CA ILE A 75 -11.52 -9.27 14.34
C ILE A 75 -11.52 -8.40 15.61
N PRO A 76 -10.37 -8.21 16.28
CA PRO A 76 -10.31 -7.41 17.48
C PRO A 76 -10.74 -5.96 17.23
N LEU A 77 -11.52 -5.42 18.16
CA LEU A 77 -11.85 -4.01 18.26
C LEU A 77 -11.11 -3.42 19.46
N ARG A 78 -10.18 -2.50 19.22
CA ARG A 78 -9.48 -1.76 20.27
C ARG A 78 -10.02 -0.33 20.34
N ILE A 79 -10.67 0.01 21.44
CA ILE A 79 -11.22 1.36 21.65
C ILE A 79 -10.24 2.16 22.51
N VAL A 80 -9.95 3.38 22.10
CA VAL A 80 -9.19 4.35 22.90
C VAL A 80 -9.92 5.69 22.91
N GLU A 81 -9.80 6.41 24.01
CA GLU A 81 -10.37 7.75 24.13
C GLU A 81 -9.62 8.75 23.23
N ARG A 82 -10.38 9.55 22.48
CA ARG A 82 -9.88 10.68 21.72
C ARG A 82 -9.77 11.91 22.61
N LYS A 83 -8.56 12.43 22.76
CA LYS A 83 -8.20 13.62 23.52
C LYS A 83 -7.80 14.78 22.60
N THR A 84 -7.15 14.49 21.48
CA THR A 84 -6.70 15.49 20.50
C THR A 84 -6.88 15.03 19.06
N ASP A 85 -6.76 15.98 18.12
CA ASP A 85 -6.80 15.69 16.68
C ASP A 85 -5.57 14.93 16.16
N LYS A 86 -4.56 14.69 17.01
CA LYS A 86 -3.34 13.95 16.67
C LYS A 86 -3.35 12.50 17.16
N ASP A 87 -4.30 12.12 18.01
CA ASP A 87 -4.27 10.81 18.65
C ASP A 87 -4.40 9.67 17.64
N TRP A 88 -5.14 9.86 16.55
CA TRP A 88 -5.20 8.86 15.47
C TRP A 88 -3.82 8.60 14.85
N LEU A 89 -2.96 9.62 14.76
CA LEU A 89 -1.62 9.49 14.20
C LEU A 89 -0.72 8.73 15.17
N ASP A 90 -0.79 9.06 16.46
CA ASP A 90 -0.06 8.34 17.51
C ASP A 90 -0.46 6.86 17.56
N GLU A 91 -1.76 6.56 17.47
CA GLU A 91 -2.26 5.19 17.40
C GLU A 91 -1.85 4.50 16.09
N SER A 92 -1.85 5.21 14.97
CA SER A 92 -1.34 4.69 13.69
C SER A 92 0.14 4.31 13.77
N GLU A 93 0.99 5.16 14.37
CA GLU A 93 2.42 4.88 14.54
C GLU A 93 2.66 3.69 15.49
N LYS A 94 1.84 3.54 16.55
CA LYS A 94 1.89 2.37 17.44
C LYS A 94 1.55 1.08 16.68
N GLU A 95 0.50 1.11 15.86
CA GLU A 95 0.01 -0.08 15.15
C GLU A 95 0.90 -0.53 14.00
N TRP A 96 1.81 0.31 13.49
CA TRP A 96 2.87 -0.13 12.57
C TRP A 96 3.69 -1.29 13.10
N PHE A 97 3.90 -1.34 14.42
CA PHE A 97 4.78 -2.30 15.08
C PHE A 97 4.01 -3.46 15.72
N ARG A 98 2.69 -3.53 15.55
CA ARG A 98 1.89 -4.65 16.04
C ARG A 98 2.29 -5.95 15.33
N LEU A 99 2.53 -6.98 16.13
CA LEU A 99 2.76 -8.34 15.63
C LEU A 99 1.46 -9.16 15.71
N PHE A 100 1.15 -9.88 14.63
CA PHE A 100 0.02 -10.81 14.57
C PHE A 100 0.49 -12.24 14.83
N LYS A 101 0.87 -12.54 16.08
CA LYS A 101 1.44 -13.85 16.48
C LYS A 101 0.41 -14.88 16.91
N ASP A 102 -0.77 -14.42 17.30
CA ASP A 102 -1.82 -15.29 17.80
C ASP A 102 -2.50 -16.00 16.63
N GLU A 103 -2.20 -17.29 16.47
CA GLU A 103 -2.72 -18.12 15.39
C GLU A 103 -4.25 -18.28 15.40
N LYS A 104 -4.91 -17.99 16.53
CA LYS A 104 -6.36 -17.99 16.65
C LYS A 104 -7.00 -16.64 16.33
N LYS A 105 -6.21 -15.58 16.14
CA LYS A 105 -6.71 -14.26 15.76
C LYS A 105 -6.52 -13.97 14.27
N PRO A 106 -7.44 -13.23 13.66
CA PRO A 106 -7.30 -12.84 12.26
C PRO A 106 -6.14 -11.88 12.07
N LEU A 107 -5.60 -11.85 10.85
CA LEU A 107 -4.59 -10.90 10.39
C LEU A 107 -5.19 -9.50 10.15
N ALA A 108 -6.02 -9.00 11.06
CA ALA A 108 -6.59 -7.66 11.02
C ALA A 108 -6.98 -7.20 12.42
N GLN A 109 -7.00 -5.88 12.63
CA GLN A 109 -7.61 -5.25 13.80
C GLN A 109 -8.28 -3.95 13.37
N LEU A 110 -9.37 -3.58 14.05
CA LEU A 110 -9.89 -2.22 14.00
C LEU A 110 -9.52 -1.49 15.29
N VAL A 111 -8.88 -0.32 15.16
CA VAL A 111 -8.73 0.62 16.27
C VAL A 111 -9.76 1.73 16.11
N TRP A 112 -10.48 2.03 17.18
CA TRP A 112 -11.45 3.11 17.24
C TRP A 112 -10.96 4.14 18.24
N VAL A 113 -10.45 5.25 17.72
CA VAL A 113 -10.13 6.45 18.50
C VAL A 113 -11.43 7.22 18.67
N LYS A 114 -12.07 7.01 19.82
CA LYS A 114 -13.46 7.39 20.07
C LYS A 114 -13.52 8.73 20.80
N GLY A 115 -14.10 9.74 20.14
CA GLY A 115 -14.44 11.02 20.76
C GLY A 115 -15.94 11.22 20.89
N GLN A 116 -16.34 12.35 21.49
CA GLN A 116 -17.75 12.74 21.64
C GLN A 116 -18.34 13.21 20.30
N ASP A 117 -17.69 14.17 19.63
CA ASP A 117 -18.20 14.72 18.37
C ASP A 117 -17.69 13.99 17.13
N ALA A 118 -16.41 13.58 17.17
CA ALA A 118 -15.72 12.93 16.07
C ALA A 118 -14.93 11.73 16.56
N SER A 119 -14.80 10.73 15.69
CA SER A 119 -14.02 9.52 15.94
C SER A 119 -13.20 9.14 14.72
N GLU A 120 -12.10 8.45 14.93
CA GLU A 120 -11.29 7.86 13.87
C GLU A 120 -11.34 6.33 13.95
N LEU A 121 -11.64 5.69 12.81
CA LEU A 121 -11.63 4.24 12.63
C LEU A 121 -10.41 3.85 11.79
N LEU A 122 -9.51 3.05 12.35
CA LEU A 122 -8.25 2.66 11.74
C LEU A 122 -8.25 1.15 11.47
N TRP A 123 -8.26 0.77 10.20
CA TRP A 123 -7.94 -0.59 9.81
C TRP A 123 -6.44 -0.84 9.95
N VAL A 124 -6.06 -1.88 10.68
CA VAL A 124 -4.68 -2.34 10.85
C VAL A 124 -4.54 -3.71 10.20
N MET A 125 -3.77 -3.80 9.11
CA MET A 125 -3.65 -5.04 8.34
C MET A 125 -2.21 -5.29 7.88
N PRO A 126 -1.66 -6.51 8.05
CA PRO A 126 -0.41 -6.88 7.42
C PRO A 126 -0.51 -6.77 5.89
N HIS A 127 0.46 -6.11 5.27
CA HIS A 127 0.49 -5.84 3.84
C HIS A 127 0.55 -7.14 2.99
N CYS A 128 0.89 -8.28 3.59
CA CYS A 128 0.85 -9.59 2.93
C CYS A 128 -0.57 -10.12 2.64
N ILE A 129 -1.63 -9.48 3.15
CA ILE A 129 -3.03 -9.85 2.83
C ILE A 129 -3.86 -8.71 2.20
N CYS A 130 -3.29 -7.51 2.07
CA CYS A 130 -4.01 -6.35 1.55
C CYS A 130 -3.13 -5.43 0.69
N ASP A 131 -3.80 -4.71 -0.21
CA ASP A 131 -3.30 -3.60 -1.00
C ASP A 131 -4.20 -2.36 -0.78
N GLY A 132 -3.89 -1.24 -1.44
CA GLY A 132 -4.67 -0.01 -1.30
C GLY A 132 -6.16 -0.21 -1.63
N THR A 133 -6.47 -0.96 -2.68
CA THR A 133 -7.86 -1.26 -3.08
C THR A 133 -8.57 -2.11 -2.02
N SER A 134 -7.88 -3.08 -1.42
CA SER A 134 -8.39 -3.90 -0.32
C SER A 134 -8.77 -3.04 0.89
N LEU A 135 -7.92 -2.10 1.30
CA LEU A 135 -8.19 -1.19 2.42
C LEU A 135 -9.40 -0.28 2.17
N VAL A 136 -9.52 0.27 0.95
CA VAL A 136 -10.67 1.08 0.55
C VAL A 136 -11.96 0.28 0.55
N THR A 137 -11.91 -0.97 0.05
CA THR A 137 -13.05 -1.88 0.08
C THR A 137 -13.50 -2.14 1.51
N LEU A 138 -12.59 -2.53 2.41
CA LEU A 138 -12.93 -2.82 3.80
C LEU A 138 -13.48 -1.61 4.55
N MET A 139 -12.97 -0.40 4.26
CA MET A 139 -13.54 0.82 4.84
C MET A 139 -14.94 1.10 4.30
N ARG A 140 -15.16 0.95 2.98
CA ARG A 140 -16.49 1.14 2.37
C ARG A 140 -17.51 0.18 2.98
N GLU A 141 -17.14 -1.09 3.14
CA GLU A 141 -18.00 -2.12 3.72
C GLU A 141 -18.28 -1.88 5.19
N LEU A 142 -17.26 -1.50 5.96
CA LEU A 142 -17.43 -1.14 7.37
C LEU A 142 -18.45 -0.01 7.51
N LEU A 143 -18.26 1.12 6.82
CA LEU A 143 -19.17 2.27 6.90
C LEU A 143 -20.57 1.93 6.38
N GLY A 144 -20.68 1.16 5.29
CA GLY A 144 -21.97 0.70 4.76
C GLY A 144 -22.74 -0.21 5.71
N LEU A 145 -22.06 -1.08 6.46
CA LEU A 145 -22.68 -1.94 7.48
C LEU A 145 -23.07 -1.16 8.73
N LEU A 146 -22.34 -0.10 9.07
CA LEU A 146 -22.71 0.79 10.18
C LEU A 146 -23.98 1.58 9.87
N ASP A 147 -24.20 1.92 8.59
CA ASP A 147 -25.43 2.58 8.11
C ASP A 147 -26.61 1.62 7.88
N ASN A 148 -26.31 0.41 7.41
CA ASN A 148 -27.30 -0.63 7.16
C ASN A 148 -26.84 -1.98 7.75
N PRO A 149 -27.05 -2.21 9.06
CA PRO A 149 -26.64 -3.44 9.71
C PRO A 149 -27.31 -4.70 9.16
N SER A 150 -28.44 -4.59 8.45
CA SER A 150 -29.10 -5.73 7.81
C SER A 150 -28.52 -6.08 6.44
N PHE A 151 -27.60 -5.29 5.89
CA PHE A 151 -26.96 -5.61 4.61
C PHE A 151 -26.23 -6.97 4.70
N GLU A 152 -26.51 -7.83 3.74
CA GLU A 152 -25.89 -9.16 3.64
C GLU A 152 -24.69 -9.11 2.69
N MET A 153 -23.66 -9.86 3.03
CA MET A 153 -22.45 -9.96 2.23
C MET A 153 -22.19 -11.41 1.87
N SER A 154 -22.03 -11.67 0.59
CA SER A 154 -21.71 -13.00 0.09
C SER A 154 -20.19 -13.22 0.10
N PRO A 155 -19.70 -14.32 0.71
CA PRO A 155 -18.30 -14.71 0.59
C PRO A 155 -17.93 -15.05 -0.86
N TYR A 156 -16.64 -15.00 -1.16
CA TYR A 156 -16.09 -15.39 -2.46
C TYR A 156 -15.03 -16.48 -2.31
N PRO A 157 -14.80 -17.31 -3.35
CA PRO A 157 -13.74 -18.31 -3.32
C PRO A 157 -12.35 -17.65 -3.38
N VAL A 158 -11.39 -18.20 -2.65
CA VAL A 158 -9.97 -17.85 -2.82
C VAL A 158 -9.43 -18.62 -4.02
N PHE A 159 -8.62 -17.97 -4.85
CA PHE A 159 -7.81 -18.67 -5.86
C PHE A 159 -6.86 -19.67 -5.18
N SER A 160 -6.62 -20.82 -5.80
CA SER A 160 -5.76 -21.87 -5.23
C SER A 160 -4.29 -21.68 -5.60
N SER A 161 -4.03 -21.23 -6.84
CA SER A 161 -2.69 -20.98 -7.37
C SER A 161 -2.71 -19.78 -8.31
N VAL A 162 -1.56 -19.14 -8.51
CA VAL A 162 -1.41 -18.14 -9.57
C VAL A 162 -1.65 -18.73 -10.97
N ASP A 163 -1.58 -20.07 -11.10
CA ASP A 163 -1.92 -20.78 -12.32
C ASP A 163 -3.38 -20.54 -12.74
N ASP A 164 -4.28 -20.26 -11.79
CA ASP A 164 -5.69 -19.94 -12.03
C ASP A 164 -5.86 -18.64 -12.84
N PHE A 165 -4.82 -17.79 -12.87
CA PHE A 165 -4.81 -16.54 -13.65
C PHE A 165 -4.07 -16.69 -14.98
N LEU A 166 -3.56 -17.86 -15.36
CA LEU A 166 -2.85 -17.99 -16.63
C LEU A 166 -3.83 -18.03 -17.81
N PRO A 167 -3.47 -17.43 -18.97
CA PRO A 167 -4.27 -17.55 -20.17
C PRO A 167 -4.18 -18.99 -20.73
N GLN A 168 -5.19 -19.41 -21.48
CA GLN A 168 -5.28 -20.78 -22.02
C GLN A 168 -4.11 -21.16 -22.95
N ASP A 169 -3.52 -20.18 -23.63
CA ASP A 169 -2.40 -20.34 -24.55
C ASP A 169 -1.01 -20.25 -23.86
N PHE A 170 -0.98 -20.23 -22.53
CA PHE A 170 0.27 -20.11 -21.77
C PHE A 170 1.19 -21.32 -21.99
N ASN A 171 2.34 -21.09 -22.65
CA ASN A 171 3.32 -22.14 -22.92
C ASN A 171 4.16 -22.49 -21.69
N MET A 172 3.61 -23.37 -20.84
CA MET A 172 4.21 -23.80 -19.58
C MET A 172 5.65 -24.34 -19.74
N LYS A 173 5.93 -25.13 -20.80
CA LYS A 173 7.27 -25.71 -21.00
C LYS A 173 8.33 -24.64 -21.30
N LYS A 174 8.00 -23.70 -22.20
CA LYS A 174 8.89 -22.60 -22.58
C LYS A 174 9.15 -21.68 -21.39
N GLU A 175 8.10 -21.29 -20.66
CA GLU A 175 8.23 -20.37 -19.54
C GLU A 175 8.94 -21.02 -18.33
N LYS A 176 8.76 -22.33 -18.07
CA LYS A 176 9.55 -23.06 -17.06
C LYS A 176 11.05 -23.06 -17.38
N ARG A 177 11.44 -23.27 -18.64
CA ARG A 177 12.86 -23.21 -19.06
C ARG A 177 13.46 -21.82 -18.82
N LYS A 178 12.72 -20.77 -19.20
CA LYS A 178 13.13 -19.37 -18.95
C LYS A 178 13.24 -19.07 -17.45
N ALA A 179 12.26 -19.50 -16.65
CA ALA A 179 12.28 -19.30 -15.21
C ALA A 179 13.48 -20.00 -14.55
N GLY A 180 13.83 -21.21 -14.98
CA GLY A 180 15.03 -21.91 -14.53
C GLY A 180 16.32 -21.14 -14.84
N LEU A 181 16.42 -20.57 -16.05
CA LEU A 181 17.55 -19.72 -16.44
C LEU A 181 17.61 -18.44 -15.60
N TYR A 182 16.48 -17.74 -15.41
CA TYR A 182 16.43 -16.54 -14.57
C TYR A 182 16.78 -16.83 -13.12
N LEU A 183 16.31 -17.96 -12.58
CA LEU A 183 16.64 -18.39 -11.22
C LEU A 183 18.14 -18.67 -11.07
N LEU A 184 18.77 -19.31 -12.07
CA LEU A 184 20.21 -19.52 -12.10
C LEU A 184 20.98 -18.20 -12.13
N MET A 185 20.60 -17.29 -13.03
CA MET A 185 21.21 -15.96 -13.15
C MET A 185 21.08 -15.16 -11.86
N ALA A 186 19.90 -15.17 -11.24
CA ALA A 186 19.66 -14.49 -9.97
C ALA A 186 20.47 -15.12 -8.83
N ARG A 187 20.63 -16.45 -8.80
CA ARG A 187 21.52 -17.12 -7.83
C ARG A 187 22.98 -16.66 -7.99
N LEU A 188 23.48 -16.60 -9.21
CA LEU A 188 24.83 -16.11 -9.51
C LEU A 188 25.00 -14.65 -9.09
N PHE A 189 24.03 -13.79 -9.41
CA PHE A 189 24.01 -12.39 -8.96
C PHE A 189 24.13 -12.28 -7.44
N PHE A 190 23.32 -13.03 -6.68
CA PHE A 190 23.36 -13.01 -5.21
C PHE A 190 24.64 -13.60 -4.61
N ILE A 191 25.38 -14.45 -5.34
CA ILE A 191 26.71 -14.93 -4.92
C ILE A 191 27.74 -13.81 -5.08
N MET A 192 27.67 -13.06 -6.18
CA MET A 192 28.58 -11.96 -6.48
C MET A 192 28.26 -10.68 -5.70
N GLN A 193 27.03 -10.53 -5.22
CA GLN A 193 26.58 -9.34 -4.51
C GLN A 193 27.34 -9.19 -3.19
N ARG A 194 28.05 -8.07 -3.04
CA ARG A 194 28.68 -7.70 -1.76
C ARG A 194 27.60 -7.53 -0.70
N LYS A 195 27.76 -8.24 0.43
CA LYS A 195 26.87 -8.11 1.58
C LYS A 195 27.10 -6.75 2.24
N SER A 196 26.14 -5.84 2.13
CA SER A 196 26.12 -4.60 2.90
C SER A 196 25.71 -4.89 4.35
N LYS A 197 26.44 -4.29 5.30
CA LYS A 197 26.10 -4.31 6.73
C LYS A 197 25.19 -3.15 7.14
N VAL A 198 24.91 -2.20 6.24
CA VAL A 198 24.04 -1.05 6.52
C VAL A 198 22.62 -1.56 6.76
N ARG A 199 21.99 -1.06 7.82
CA ARG A 199 20.63 -1.37 8.23
C ARG A 199 19.94 -0.09 8.62
N ASN A 200 18.63 -0.09 8.46
CA ASN A 200 17.80 1.03 8.88
C ASN A 200 17.63 1.00 10.40
N LEU A 201 18.52 1.68 11.13
CA LEU A 201 18.55 1.69 12.60
C LEU A 201 17.87 2.91 13.23
N GLY A 202 17.38 3.85 12.42
CA GLY A 202 16.68 5.03 12.90
C GLY A 202 15.22 4.76 13.22
N LYS A 203 14.53 5.78 13.73
CA LYS A 203 13.10 5.72 14.01
C LYS A 203 12.33 5.95 12.69
N ASN A 204 11.29 5.15 12.45
CA ASN A 204 10.33 5.46 11.39
C ASN A 204 9.51 6.69 11.76
N TYR A 205 9.11 7.48 10.77
CA TYR A 205 8.26 8.64 10.98
C TYR A 205 7.26 8.80 9.83
N VAL A 206 6.21 9.57 10.12
CA VAL A 206 5.27 10.08 9.11
C VAL A 206 5.19 11.61 9.18
N ILE A 207 4.99 12.20 8.00
CA ILE A 207 4.59 13.59 7.80
C ILE A 207 3.23 13.53 7.10
N HIS A 208 2.20 14.05 7.77
CA HIS A 208 0.83 14.10 7.25
C HIS A 208 0.43 15.55 6.98
N TRP A 209 -0.23 15.79 5.84
CA TRP A 209 -0.85 17.07 5.54
C TRP A 209 -1.95 16.89 4.49
N LYS A 210 -2.73 17.94 4.30
CA LYS A 210 -3.78 18.02 3.30
C LYS A 210 -3.67 19.29 2.50
N GLU A 211 -4.08 19.22 1.25
CA GLU A 211 -4.38 20.39 0.44
C GLU A 211 -5.88 20.68 0.57
N ASP A 212 -6.22 21.96 0.65
CA ASP A 212 -7.61 22.38 0.70
C ASP A 212 -8.35 22.10 -0.64
N SER A 213 -9.67 22.32 -0.62
CA SER A 213 -10.51 22.05 -1.79
C SER A 213 -10.20 22.96 -2.97
N GLN A 214 -9.79 24.21 -2.71
CA GLN A 214 -9.49 25.18 -3.76
C GLN A 214 -8.20 24.79 -4.48
N MET A 215 -7.14 24.55 -3.71
CA MET A 215 -5.83 24.13 -4.22
C MET A 215 -5.93 22.79 -4.95
N THR A 216 -6.65 21.82 -4.38
CA THR A 216 -6.89 20.54 -5.03
C THR A 216 -7.61 20.71 -6.37
N THR A 217 -8.66 21.54 -6.40
CA THR A 217 -9.41 21.83 -7.63
C THR A 217 -8.49 22.43 -8.70
N GLN A 218 -7.71 23.45 -8.34
CA GLN A 218 -6.75 24.09 -9.25
C GLN A 218 -5.74 23.09 -9.83
N ILE A 219 -5.15 22.22 -8.99
CA ILE A 219 -4.27 21.13 -9.45
C ILE A 219 -4.99 20.24 -10.47
N THR A 220 -6.19 19.76 -10.13
CA THR A 220 -6.90 18.82 -11.00
C THR A 220 -7.33 19.46 -12.33
N GLU A 221 -7.83 20.69 -12.30
CA GLU A 221 -8.25 21.43 -13.49
C GLU A 221 -7.07 21.74 -14.40
N LYS A 222 -5.93 22.16 -13.84
CA LYS A 222 -4.73 22.41 -14.64
C LYS A 222 -4.17 21.13 -15.24
N CYS A 223 -4.11 20.04 -14.48
CA CYS A 223 -3.72 18.74 -15.04
C CYS A 223 -4.62 18.36 -16.22
N LYS A 224 -5.94 18.54 -16.07
CA LYS A 224 -6.93 18.27 -17.12
C LYS A 224 -6.71 19.15 -18.35
N ALA A 225 -6.55 20.45 -18.17
CA ALA A 225 -6.33 21.41 -19.25
C ALA A 225 -5.05 21.13 -20.05
N GLN A 226 -4.00 20.65 -19.37
CA GLN A 226 -2.71 20.34 -19.97
C GLN A 226 -2.59 18.88 -20.45
N GLY A 227 -3.66 18.08 -20.33
CA GLY A 227 -3.66 16.68 -20.72
C GLY A 227 -2.68 15.81 -19.92
N ILE A 228 -2.30 16.20 -18.71
CA ILE A 228 -1.46 15.40 -17.79
C ILE A 228 -2.31 14.75 -16.68
N SER A 229 -1.71 13.87 -15.87
CA SER A 229 -2.36 13.30 -14.70
C SER A 229 -1.77 13.91 -13.43
N VAL A 230 -2.58 14.01 -12.38
CA VAL A 230 -2.10 14.44 -11.05
C VAL A 230 -0.94 13.57 -10.58
N HIS A 231 -1.01 12.25 -10.80
CA HIS A 231 0.09 11.32 -10.50
C HIS A 231 1.41 11.73 -11.17
N ALA A 232 1.38 12.02 -12.47
CA ALA A 232 2.58 12.39 -13.20
C ALA A 232 3.14 13.76 -12.75
N LEU A 233 2.26 14.70 -12.42
CA LEU A 233 2.66 16.00 -11.86
C LEU A 233 3.33 15.84 -10.48
N LEU A 234 2.74 15.04 -9.59
CA LEU A 234 3.33 14.73 -8.28
C LEU A 234 4.70 14.05 -8.44
N CYS A 235 4.82 13.06 -9.33
CA CYS A 235 6.09 12.41 -9.64
C CYS A 235 7.16 13.43 -10.08
N ALA A 236 6.81 14.33 -11.01
CA ALA A 236 7.73 15.36 -11.50
C ALA A 236 8.16 16.32 -10.38
N ALA A 237 7.19 16.86 -9.63
CA ALA A 237 7.43 17.83 -8.56
C ALA A 237 8.31 17.23 -7.44
N TYR A 238 8.02 16.01 -6.98
CA TYR A 238 8.82 15.38 -5.92
C TYR A 238 10.23 15.04 -6.39
N MET A 239 10.40 14.43 -7.56
CA MET A 239 11.75 14.13 -8.06
C MET A 239 12.58 15.40 -8.29
N GLN A 240 11.94 16.50 -8.75
CA GLN A 240 12.60 17.80 -8.86
C GLN A 240 12.95 18.38 -7.48
N ALA A 241 12.07 18.29 -6.48
CA ALA A 241 12.37 18.69 -5.10
C ALA A 241 13.53 17.88 -4.50
N PHE A 242 13.57 16.56 -4.68
CA PHE A 242 14.71 15.73 -4.27
C PHE A 242 16.00 16.21 -4.92
N LYS A 243 15.99 16.51 -6.22
CA LYS A 243 17.16 17.02 -6.94
C LYS A 243 17.63 18.37 -6.41
N GLU A 244 16.74 19.28 -6.05
CA GLU A 244 17.10 20.60 -5.51
C GLU A 244 17.64 20.52 -4.07
N ILE A 245 17.05 19.66 -3.23
CA ILE A 245 17.48 19.51 -1.83
C ILE A 245 18.74 18.64 -1.68
N GLN A 246 18.83 17.53 -2.43
CA GLN A 246 19.90 16.53 -2.29
C GLN A 246 20.99 16.61 -3.37
N GLY A 247 20.78 17.42 -4.42
CA GLY A 247 21.75 17.60 -5.51
C GLY A 247 22.13 16.28 -6.18
N LYS A 248 23.43 15.96 -6.16
CA LYS A 248 24.00 14.74 -6.78
C LYS A 248 23.55 13.43 -6.13
N GLN A 249 22.99 13.47 -4.92
CA GLN A 249 22.53 12.26 -4.23
C GLN A 249 21.17 11.76 -4.74
N ALA A 250 20.33 12.67 -5.26
CA ALA A 250 19.05 12.33 -5.87
C ALA A 250 19.24 11.39 -7.07
N LYS A 251 18.37 10.40 -7.17
CA LYS A 251 18.35 9.39 -8.23
C LYS A 251 17.60 9.87 -9.47
N GLY A 252 16.71 10.85 -9.30
CA GLY A 252 15.79 11.31 -10.34
C GLY A 252 14.87 10.20 -10.80
N LYS A 253 14.41 9.35 -9.89
CA LYS A 253 13.51 8.24 -10.21
C LYS A 253 12.45 8.03 -9.15
N VAL A 254 11.25 7.69 -9.58
CA VAL A 254 10.12 7.30 -8.73
C VAL A 254 9.69 5.88 -9.07
N ILE A 255 9.27 5.13 -8.05
CA ILE A 255 8.56 3.86 -8.25
C ILE A 255 7.08 4.10 -8.05
N SER A 256 6.25 3.64 -8.98
CA SER A 256 4.78 3.75 -8.90
C SER A 256 4.15 2.36 -8.93
N PRO A 257 3.46 1.93 -7.86
CA PRO A 257 2.63 0.74 -7.90
C PRO A 257 1.38 0.97 -8.77
N VAL A 258 0.90 -0.09 -9.41
CA VAL A 258 -0.31 -0.09 -10.26
C VAL A 258 -1.24 -1.19 -9.76
N ASP A 259 -2.54 -0.92 -9.67
CA ASP A 259 -3.52 -1.92 -9.23
C ASP A 259 -3.50 -3.14 -10.17
N VAL A 260 -3.23 -4.32 -9.61
CA VAL A 260 -3.18 -5.58 -10.37
C VAL A 260 -4.51 -5.87 -11.08
N ARG A 261 -5.63 -5.39 -10.55
CA ARG A 261 -6.98 -5.64 -11.08
C ARG A 261 -7.17 -5.05 -12.48
N HIS A 262 -6.34 -4.09 -12.88
CA HIS A 262 -6.29 -3.61 -14.26
C HIS A 262 -5.82 -4.69 -15.26
N PHE A 263 -4.99 -5.63 -14.81
CA PHE A 263 -4.40 -6.68 -15.64
C PHE A 263 -5.04 -8.06 -15.43
N ILE A 264 -5.69 -8.27 -14.28
CA ILE A 264 -6.29 -9.54 -13.87
C ILE A 264 -7.71 -9.29 -13.32
N PRO A 265 -8.71 -9.04 -14.20
CA PRO A 265 -10.08 -8.69 -13.80
C PRO A 265 -10.86 -9.83 -13.10
N GLU A 266 -10.29 -11.04 -13.02
CA GLU A 266 -10.75 -12.15 -12.18
C GLU A 266 -10.58 -11.82 -10.69
N ILE A 267 -9.57 -11.02 -10.35
CA ILE A 267 -9.44 -10.43 -9.03
C ILE A 267 -10.41 -9.24 -8.97
N LYS A 268 -11.56 -9.44 -8.32
CA LYS A 268 -12.59 -8.41 -8.24
C LYS A 268 -12.18 -7.27 -7.31
N LYS A 269 -12.84 -6.12 -7.46
CA LYS A 269 -12.59 -4.90 -6.67
C LYS A 269 -12.73 -5.15 -5.16
N ASP A 270 -13.62 -6.06 -4.78
CA ASP A 270 -13.89 -6.41 -3.38
C ASP A 270 -13.15 -7.67 -2.91
N HIS A 271 -12.22 -8.22 -3.70
CA HIS A 271 -11.32 -9.26 -3.23
C HIS A 271 -10.12 -8.64 -2.50
N LEU A 272 -9.80 -9.15 -1.32
CA LEU A 272 -8.52 -8.87 -0.67
C LEU A 272 -7.37 -9.49 -1.46
N PHE A 273 -6.32 -8.71 -1.71
CA PHE A 273 -5.15 -9.13 -2.47
C PHE A 273 -3.92 -8.30 -2.08
N ALA A 274 -2.73 -8.89 -2.17
CA ALA A 274 -1.48 -8.25 -1.70
C ALA A 274 -0.42 -8.19 -2.81
N PHE A 275 -0.78 -7.57 -3.93
CA PHE A 275 0.16 -7.37 -5.04
C PHE A 275 -0.22 -6.17 -5.91
N ALA A 276 0.79 -5.37 -6.20
CA ALA A 276 0.74 -4.31 -7.19
C ALA A 276 2.03 -4.37 -8.03
N PRO A 277 1.95 -4.64 -9.35
CA PRO A 277 3.08 -4.43 -10.25
C PRO A 277 3.61 -3.01 -10.10
N THR A 278 4.93 -2.84 -10.14
CA THR A 278 5.57 -1.53 -10.00
C THR A 278 6.19 -1.06 -11.32
N VAL A 279 6.11 0.24 -11.57
CA VAL A 279 6.70 0.93 -12.71
C VAL A 279 7.76 1.90 -12.18
N GLU A 280 9.00 1.74 -12.63
CA GLU A 280 10.05 2.75 -12.39
C GLU A 280 9.92 3.86 -13.45
N LEU A 281 9.91 5.13 -13.04
CA LEU A 281 9.84 6.29 -13.92
C LEU A 281 11.02 7.23 -13.65
N PRO A 282 11.93 7.46 -14.61
CA PRO A 282 13.02 8.40 -14.49
C PRO A 282 12.63 9.81 -14.92
N LEU A 283 13.21 10.81 -14.27
CA LEU A 283 13.11 12.22 -14.70
C LEU A 283 14.09 12.48 -15.86
N LYS A 284 13.67 13.29 -16.84
CA LYS A 284 14.50 13.64 -18.00
C LYS A 284 15.73 14.44 -17.56
N LYS A 285 16.93 13.96 -17.93
CA LYS A 285 18.19 14.66 -17.59
C LYS A 285 18.19 16.09 -18.16
N GLY A 286 18.57 17.05 -17.34
CA GLY A 286 18.75 18.46 -17.73
C GLY A 286 17.46 19.30 -17.78
N SER A 287 16.27 18.70 -17.73
CA SER A 287 15.02 19.46 -17.63
C SER A 287 14.80 19.94 -16.19
N LEU A 288 14.37 21.20 -16.04
CA LEU A 288 13.89 21.78 -14.77
C LEU A 288 12.39 22.09 -14.83
N ASP A 289 11.76 21.96 -16.00
CA ASP A 289 10.34 22.23 -16.18
C ASP A 289 9.51 21.04 -15.67
N VAL A 290 8.79 21.27 -14.58
CA VAL A 290 7.94 20.28 -13.91
C VAL A 290 6.80 19.81 -14.80
N MET A 291 6.20 20.70 -15.59
CA MET A 291 5.05 20.40 -16.44
C MET A 291 5.45 19.57 -17.66
N ASP A 292 6.57 19.91 -18.31
CA ASP A 292 7.13 19.12 -19.39
C ASP A 292 7.53 17.72 -18.91
N ASN A 293 8.18 17.65 -17.74
CA ASN A 293 8.50 16.37 -17.11
C ASN A 293 7.23 15.56 -16.81
N ALA A 294 6.17 16.19 -16.31
CA ALA A 294 4.90 15.52 -16.03
C ALA A 294 4.24 14.95 -17.30
N ARG A 295 4.31 15.66 -18.44
CA ARG A 295 3.80 15.14 -19.74
C ARG A 295 4.55 13.88 -20.17
N GLU A 296 5.88 13.93 -20.14
CA GLU A 296 6.70 12.77 -20.53
C GLU A 296 6.51 11.59 -19.57
N LEU A 297 6.47 11.85 -18.26
CA LEU A 297 6.23 10.81 -17.25
C LEU A 297 4.86 10.14 -17.44
N LYS A 298 3.80 10.89 -17.77
CA LYS A 298 2.49 10.31 -18.09
C LYS A 298 2.58 9.37 -19.30
N LYS A 299 3.23 9.82 -20.38
CA LYS A 299 3.40 9.03 -21.60
C LYS A 299 4.19 7.75 -21.31
N GLU A 300 5.30 7.84 -20.58
CA GLU A 300 6.12 6.70 -20.21
C GLU A 300 5.38 5.73 -19.29
N LEU A 301 4.63 6.23 -18.31
CA LEU A 301 3.82 5.42 -17.41
C LEU A 301 2.79 4.59 -18.19
N LEU A 302 2.02 5.22 -19.08
CA LEU A 302 1.02 4.51 -19.90
C LEU A 302 1.68 3.46 -20.80
N GLN A 303 2.81 3.80 -21.42
CA GLN A 303 3.56 2.84 -22.24
C GLN A 303 4.07 1.64 -21.44
N LYS A 304 4.55 1.86 -20.22
CA LYS A 304 5.03 0.79 -19.35
C LYS A 304 3.88 -0.07 -18.82
N ILE A 305 2.77 0.54 -18.39
CA ILE A 305 1.54 -0.18 -17.99
C ILE A 305 1.06 -1.11 -19.11
N ASN A 306 0.94 -0.60 -20.34
CA ASN A 306 0.47 -1.41 -21.48
C ASN A 306 1.41 -2.58 -21.84
N LYS A 307 2.65 -2.60 -21.35
CA LYS A 307 3.64 -3.67 -21.57
C LYS A 307 3.73 -4.65 -20.40
N ILE A 308 3.02 -4.40 -19.29
CA ILE A 308 3.07 -5.28 -18.12
C ILE A 308 2.30 -6.58 -18.41
N GLU A 309 3.02 -7.70 -18.42
CA GLU A 309 2.44 -9.05 -18.44
C GLU A 309 2.18 -9.54 -16.99
N ALA A 310 1.24 -8.92 -16.26
CA ALA A 310 1.08 -9.14 -14.80
C ALA A 310 0.87 -10.62 -14.41
N ARG A 311 0.08 -11.37 -15.19
CA ARG A 311 -0.17 -12.81 -14.98
C ARG A 311 1.13 -13.61 -15.02
N LYS A 312 1.98 -13.31 -16.00
CA LYS A 312 3.29 -13.93 -16.16
C LYS A 312 4.28 -13.47 -15.09
N LEU A 313 4.21 -12.21 -14.65
CA LEU A 313 5.03 -11.71 -13.53
C LEU A 313 4.70 -12.45 -12.23
N LEU A 314 3.41 -12.63 -11.91
CA LEU A 314 2.97 -13.43 -10.76
C LEU A 314 3.49 -14.87 -10.86
N TRP A 315 3.25 -15.51 -12.01
CA TRP A 315 3.69 -16.88 -12.24
C TRP A 315 5.22 -17.06 -12.16
N MET A 316 5.98 -16.12 -12.73
CA MET A 316 7.45 -16.12 -12.65
C MET A 316 7.92 -15.92 -11.20
N GLY A 317 7.24 -15.08 -10.42
CA GLY A 317 7.51 -14.88 -9.00
C GLY A 317 7.46 -16.18 -8.20
N GLU A 318 6.49 -17.07 -8.50
CA GLU A 318 6.38 -18.37 -7.83
C GLU A 318 7.60 -19.29 -8.07
N GLN A 319 8.36 -19.07 -9.14
CA GLN A 319 9.59 -19.80 -9.41
C GLN A 319 10.79 -19.27 -8.59
N MET A 320 10.63 -18.11 -7.94
CA MET A 320 11.69 -17.37 -7.24
C MET A 320 11.62 -17.48 -5.72
N HIS A 321 10.72 -18.32 -5.15
CA HIS A 321 10.67 -18.56 -3.71
C HIS A 321 12.02 -18.89 -3.02
N PRO A 322 12.97 -19.63 -3.64
CA PRO A 322 14.28 -19.87 -3.02
C PRO A 322 15.12 -18.61 -2.80
N LEU A 323 14.75 -17.47 -3.39
CA LEU A 323 15.49 -16.22 -3.34
C LEU A 323 14.87 -15.17 -2.42
N VAL A 324 13.65 -15.38 -1.92
CA VAL A 324 12.89 -14.39 -1.14
C VAL A 324 13.71 -13.83 0.03
N ASP A 325 14.34 -14.69 0.83
CA ASP A 325 15.13 -14.22 1.98
C ASP A 325 16.34 -13.36 1.56
N ARG A 326 16.92 -13.64 0.40
CA ARG A 326 18.02 -12.83 -0.17
C ARG A 326 17.50 -11.49 -0.71
N MET A 327 16.32 -11.50 -1.35
CA MET A 327 15.64 -10.28 -1.81
C MET A 327 15.28 -9.38 -0.62
N ILE A 328 14.69 -9.94 0.44
CA ILE A 328 14.38 -9.21 1.69
C ILE A 328 15.67 -8.63 2.28
N LYS A 329 16.74 -9.45 2.42
CA LYS A 329 18.03 -8.98 2.94
C LYS A 329 18.62 -7.82 2.13
N MET A 330 18.45 -7.85 0.81
CA MET A 330 18.85 -6.78 -0.10
C MET A 330 17.99 -5.52 0.07
N LEU A 331 16.66 -5.65 0.17
CA LEU A 331 15.77 -4.50 0.44
C LEU A 331 16.12 -3.84 1.78
N LYS A 332 16.45 -4.64 2.81
CA LYS A 332 16.89 -4.17 4.13
C LYS A 332 18.31 -3.56 4.16
N SER A 333 19.08 -3.52 3.06
CA SER A 333 20.44 -2.93 3.04
C SER A 333 20.87 -2.19 1.78
N SER A 334 20.03 -2.15 0.76
CA SER A 334 20.27 -1.41 -0.47
C SER A 334 19.67 -0.01 -0.39
N ASN A 335 20.41 1.00 -0.83
CA ASN A 335 19.92 2.38 -0.94
C ASN A 335 18.79 2.52 -1.98
N GLY A 336 18.49 1.46 -2.74
CA GLY A 336 17.53 1.50 -3.83
C GLY A 336 18.04 2.28 -5.04
N GLY A 337 17.28 2.21 -6.12
CA GLY A 337 17.55 2.92 -7.37
C GLY A 337 16.70 4.18 -7.57
N HIS A 338 15.92 4.58 -6.57
CA HIS A 338 14.88 5.62 -6.67
C HIS A 338 14.90 6.56 -5.46
N ASP A 339 14.30 7.73 -5.63
CA ASP A 339 14.16 8.74 -4.58
C ASP A 339 12.99 8.43 -3.66
N ILE A 340 11.85 8.04 -4.25
CA ILE A 340 10.60 7.82 -3.54
C ILE A 340 9.73 6.78 -4.24
N THR A 341 9.02 5.97 -3.47
CA THR A 341 7.87 5.20 -3.96
C THR A 341 6.62 6.07 -3.81
N LEU A 342 5.91 6.35 -4.91
CA LEU A 342 4.72 7.19 -4.91
C LEU A 342 3.49 6.34 -5.24
N SER A 343 2.63 6.15 -4.24
CA SER A 343 1.35 5.45 -4.35
C SER A 343 0.21 6.46 -4.41
N ASN A 344 -0.43 6.60 -5.57
CA ASN A 344 -1.61 7.44 -5.74
C ASN A 344 -2.85 6.56 -5.86
N MET A 345 -3.71 6.60 -4.84
CA MET A 345 -4.96 5.84 -4.81
C MET A 345 -6.11 6.59 -5.49
N GLY A 346 -5.86 7.81 -5.99
CA GLY A 346 -6.81 8.62 -6.71
C GLY A 346 -8.00 9.04 -5.86
N ARG A 347 -9.13 9.26 -6.52
CA ARG A 347 -10.38 9.61 -5.86
C ARG A 347 -10.96 8.40 -5.14
N ILE A 348 -11.15 8.54 -3.83
CA ILE A 348 -11.78 7.52 -2.99
C ILE A 348 -13.29 7.65 -3.10
N ASP A 349 -13.89 6.64 -3.70
CA ASP A 349 -15.34 6.56 -3.94
C ASP A 349 -16.03 5.86 -2.76
N ILE A 350 -16.23 6.61 -1.68
CA ILE A 350 -16.97 6.22 -0.48
C ILE A 350 -17.99 7.33 -0.18
N PRO A 351 -19.27 7.01 0.09
CA PRO A 351 -20.26 8.01 0.49
C PRO A 351 -19.80 8.80 1.72
N ASN A 352 -20.13 10.08 1.75
CA ASN A 352 -19.89 10.98 2.89
C ASN A 352 -21.05 10.96 3.89
N ASP A 353 -22.29 10.86 3.39
CA ASP A 353 -23.50 10.96 4.22
C ASP A 353 -24.09 9.58 4.51
N TYR A 354 -24.28 9.30 5.79
CA TYR A 354 -24.96 8.11 6.31
C TYR A 354 -26.08 8.56 7.27
N LYS A 355 -27.00 7.67 7.62
CA LYS A 355 -28.21 7.98 8.42
C LYS A 355 -27.91 8.59 9.79
N HIS A 356 -26.81 8.18 10.43
CA HIS A 356 -26.50 8.51 11.82
C HIS A 356 -25.12 9.16 12.01
N PHE A 357 -24.31 9.23 10.96
CA PHE A 357 -22.98 9.83 11.01
C PHE A 357 -22.58 10.32 9.61
N THR A 358 -21.56 11.18 9.56
CA THR A 358 -20.94 11.62 8.30
C THR A 358 -19.48 11.21 8.28
N LEU A 359 -19.00 10.70 7.17
CA LEU A 359 -17.56 10.53 6.92
C LEU A 359 -16.97 11.92 6.58
N GLU A 360 -16.27 12.51 7.54
CA GLU A 360 -15.63 13.82 7.34
C GLU A 360 -14.45 13.72 6.38
N THR A 361 -13.61 12.71 6.58
CA THR A 361 -12.46 12.49 5.72
C THR A 361 -11.93 11.07 5.75
N ILE A 362 -11.24 10.72 4.66
CA ILE A 362 -10.27 9.63 4.59
C ILE A 362 -8.87 10.20 4.76
N ILE A 363 -7.99 9.44 5.41
CA ILE A 363 -6.57 9.76 5.53
C ILE A 363 -5.79 8.73 4.70
N SER A 364 -4.81 9.21 3.94
CA SER A 364 -3.94 8.35 3.14
C SER A 364 -3.26 7.30 4.01
N PRO A 365 -3.17 6.03 3.54
CA PRO A 365 -2.60 4.97 4.35
C PRO A 365 -1.21 5.29 4.88
N THR A 366 -0.90 4.74 6.06
CA THR A 366 0.44 4.80 6.63
C THR A 366 1.05 3.40 6.78
N VAL A 367 2.38 3.32 6.66
CA VAL A 367 3.18 2.09 6.75
C VAL A 367 4.58 2.44 7.23
N ALA A 368 5.13 1.65 8.16
CA ALA A 368 6.56 1.66 8.46
C ALA A 368 7.27 0.52 7.71
N PHE A 369 7.89 0.82 6.56
CA PHE A 369 8.60 -0.21 5.82
C PHE A 369 9.96 -0.56 6.45
N PRO A 370 10.33 -1.85 6.54
CA PRO A 370 11.62 -2.28 7.09
C PRO A 370 12.77 -2.17 6.08
N TRP A 371 12.53 -1.60 4.91
CA TRP A 371 13.52 -1.41 3.85
C TRP A 371 14.51 -0.32 4.25
N LEU A 372 15.73 -0.37 3.71
CA LEU A 372 16.70 0.70 3.94
C LEU A 372 16.20 1.99 3.29
N ASN A 373 15.91 1.95 1.99
CA ASN A 373 15.13 3.01 1.36
C ASN A 373 13.64 2.79 1.64
N SER A 374 13.12 3.54 2.61
CA SER A 374 11.73 3.49 3.07
C SER A 374 10.90 4.69 2.58
N ASN A 375 11.48 5.58 1.78
CA ASN A 375 10.82 6.77 1.28
C ASN A 375 9.54 6.41 0.51
N THR A 376 8.40 6.74 1.08
CA THR A 376 7.10 6.45 0.49
C THR A 376 6.17 7.64 0.64
N LEU A 377 5.60 8.09 -0.47
CA LEU A 377 4.49 9.05 -0.48
C LEU A 377 3.22 8.32 -0.88
N VAL A 378 2.20 8.41 -0.03
CA VAL A 378 0.85 7.94 -0.37
C VAL A 378 -0.08 9.15 -0.47
N THR A 379 -0.91 9.17 -1.50
CA THR A 379 -1.94 10.19 -1.68
C THR A 379 -3.28 9.60 -2.06
N THR A 380 -4.33 10.20 -1.50
CA THR A 380 -5.73 9.93 -1.77
C THR A 380 -6.44 11.25 -2.02
N THR A 381 -7.54 11.24 -2.76
CA THR A 381 -8.43 12.39 -2.91
C THR A 381 -9.81 12.03 -2.39
N TYR A 382 -10.28 12.75 -1.38
CA TYR A 382 -11.60 12.55 -0.79
C TYR A 382 -12.28 13.89 -0.53
N ASN A 383 -13.57 14.00 -0.87
CA ASN A 383 -14.33 15.24 -0.73
C ASN A 383 -13.59 16.49 -1.28
N GLN A 384 -13.06 16.37 -2.51
CA GLN A 384 -12.28 17.41 -3.20
C GLN A 384 -10.99 17.85 -2.48
N GLN A 385 -10.53 17.14 -1.47
CA GLN A 385 -9.26 17.41 -0.79
C GLN A 385 -8.27 16.29 -1.07
N MET A 386 -7.03 16.63 -1.42
CA MET A 386 -5.94 15.67 -1.45
C MET A 386 -5.31 15.53 -0.06
N ASP A 387 -5.18 14.29 0.39
CA ASP A 387 -4.51 13.93 1.63
C ASP A 387 -3.19 13.25 1.31
N PHE A 388 -2.15 13.54 2.08
CA PHE A 388 -0.79 13.05 1.85
C PHE A 388 -0.16 12.51 3.12
N THR A 389 0.49 11.36 2.98
CA THR A 389 1.38 10.79 4.00
C THR A 389 2.75 10.50 3.38
N PHE A 390 3.77 11.21 3.86
CA PHE A 390 5.18 10.92 3.54
C PHE A 390 5.77 10.13 4.71
N MET A 391 6.30 8.95 4.44
CA MET A 391 6.91 8.09 5.44
C MET A 391 8.34 7.73 5.06
N SER A 392 9.20 7.66 6.05
CA SER A 392 10.58 7.18 5.91
C SER A 392 11.15 6.86 7.29
N ASN A 393 12.47 6.80 7.37
CA ASN A 393 13.23 6.52 8.57
C ASN A 393 14.37 7.52 8.74
N GLU A 394 14.60 7.98 9.97
CA GLU A 394 15.62 8.98 10.32
C GLU A 394 17.04 8.60 9.86
N HIS A 395 17.36 7.31 9.77
CA HIS A 395 18.68 6.88 9.30
C HIS A 395 18.85 7.03 7.78
N PHE A 396 17.78 6.88 7.00
CA PHE A 396 17.85 6.93 5.54
C PHE A 396 17.59 8.33 5.00
N LEU A 397 16.55 9.00 5.50
CA LEU A 397 16.19 10.36 5.15
C LEU A 397 15.73 11.07 6.43
N PRO A 398 16.53 11.97 7.02
CA PRO A 398 16.13 12.69 8.23
C PRO A 398 14.80 13.43 8.04
N LYS A 399 13.94 13.46 9.07
CA LYS A 399 12.59 14.06 8.97
C LYS A 399 12.64 15.54 8.57
N GLU A 400 13.63 16.28 9.05
CA GLU A 400 13.83 17.69 8.67
C GLU A 400 14.12 17.86 7.17
N GLU A 401 14.88 16.94 6.59
CA GLU A 401 15.20 16.96 5.16
C GLU A 401 13.98 16.57 4.32
N ALA A 402 13.21 15.55 4.76
CA ALA A 402 11.94 15.21 4.15
C ALA A 402 10.92 16.37 4.19
N MET A 403 10.89 17.15 5.28
CA MET A 403 10.08 18.37 5.36
C MET A 403 10.49 19.42 4.33
N LYS A 404 11.80 19.60 4.09
CA LYS A 404 12.30 20.50 3.02
C LYS A 404 11.87 20.01 1.64
N ILE A 405 11.98 18.71 1.37
CA ILE A 405 11.54 18.10 0.11
C ILE A 405 10.02 18.28 -0.07
N LYS A 406 9.22 18.00 0.97
CA LYS A 406 7.77 18.20 0.95
C LYS A 406 7.43 19.66 0.63
N ASN A 407 7.98 20.61 1.37
CA ASN A 407 7.71 22.04 1.16
C ASN A 407 8.09 22.49 -0.25
N LYS A 408 9.26 22.03 -0.76
CA LYS A 408 9.68 22.34 -2.12
C LYS A 408 8.78 21.69 -3.17
N ALA A 409 8.34 20.45 -2.97
CA ALA A 409 7.40 19.81 -3.87
C ALA A 409 6.06 20.56 -3.90
N THR A 410 5.53 21.00 -2.74
CA THR A 410 4.33 21.84 -2.67
C THR A 410 4.51 23.17 -3.42
N GLU A 411 5.65 23.85 -3.25
CA GLU A 411 5.99 25.08 -4.01
C GLU A 411 6.04 24.82 -5.53
N LEU A 412 6.61 23.69 -5.96
CA LEU A 412 6.66 23.31 -7.38
C LEU A 412 5.27 22.99 -7.93
N LEU A 413 4.39 22.40 -7.11
CA LEU A 413 2.99 22.16 -7.49
C LEU A 413 2.23 23.47 -7.64
N THR A 414 2.39 24.43 -6.73
CA THR A 414 1.69 25.73 -6.75
C THR A 414 2.23 26.69 -7.81
N SER A 415 3.55 26.80 -7.97
CA SER A 415 4.17 27.64 -9.02
C SER A 415 3.89 27.10 -10.43
N SER A 416 3.58 25.81 -10.51
CA SER A 416 3.08 25.17 -11.73
C SER A 416 1.56 25.28 -11.87
N LEU A 417 0.82 26.03 -11.03
CA LEU A 417 -0.59 26.42 -11.22
C LEU A 417 -0.72 27.76 -11.93
#